data_AF-A0A1E4ES07-F1
#
_entry.id   AF-A0A1E4ES07-F1
#
_cell.length_a   1.000
_cell.length_b   1.000
_cell.length_c   1.000
_cell.angle_alpha   90.00
_cell.angle_beta   90.00
_cell.angle_gamma   90.00
#
_symmetry.space_group_name_H-M   'P 1'
#
loop_
_entity.id
_entity.type
_entity.pdbx_description
1 polymer ?
#
loop_
_entity_poly.entity_id
_entity_poly.type
_entity_poly.pdbx_seq_one_letter_code
_entity_poly.pdbx_strand_id
1 'polypeptide(L)'
;MSADLPVTNDLIAKTAIDRRLAEIITPVIEDLGYELVRVRLQGGKTATLQIMADRPDGGINVDDCAQISTAVSATLDVEDPIEDNYYLEVSSPGIDRPLTRLKDFASFEGYEARLDLNQAIDGRKKFKGTLAGVEGSEVLINIEEQGQTHTIGLEFDLLSDAKLVLTDELIKEMLRQKKEAGVEIDNLDETAFDAIETDDAGATAAEPKE
;
A
#
# COMPACT_ATOMS: atom_id res chain seq x y z
N MET A 1 -30.62 -2.13 12.87
CA MET A 1 -29.23 -2.57 13.15
C MET A 1 -28.38 -1.80 12.18
N SER A 2 -27.77 -0.72 12.66
CA SER A 2 -26.91 0.14 11.86
C SER A 2 -25.68 -0.66 11.51
N ALA A 3 -25.50 -1.01 10.23
CA ALA A 3 -24.18 -1.39 9.75
C ALA A 3 -23.34 -0.11 9.87
N ASP A 4 -22.40 -0.08 10.81
CA ASP A 4 -21.31 0.88 10.77
C ASP A 4 -20.62 0.65 9.42
N LEU A 5 -20.84 1.58 8.48
CA LEU A 5 -20.02 1.66 7.29
C LEU A 5 -18.63 2.04 7.81
N PRO A 6 -17.59 1.21 7.58
CA PRO A 6 -16.26 1.56 8.04
C PRO A 6 -15.88 2.87 7.39
N VAL A 7 -15.57 3.85 8.24
CA VAL A 7 -14.84 5.09 8.01
C VAL A 7 -14.07 5.03 6.68
N THR A 8 -14.73 5.44 5.59
CA THR A 8 -14.27 5.17 4.22
C THR A 8 -13.25 6.22 3.82
N ASN A 9 -11.99 5.91 4.04
CA ASN A 9 -10.94 6.48 3.23
C ASN A 9 -10.78 5.68 1.92
N ASP A 10 -10.52 6.39 0.82
CA ASP A 10 -10.30 5.91 -0.54
C ASP A 10 -8.95 5.18 -0.76
N LEU A 11 -8.25 4.81 0.32
CA LEU A 11 -6.93 4.15 0.24
C LEU A 11 -7.01 2.75 -0.36
N ILE A 12 -7.98 1.92 0.06
CA ILE A 12 -8.20 0.59 -0.54
C ILE A 12 -8.68 0.73 -1.98
N ALA A 13 -9.58 1.68 -2.25
CA ALA A 13 -10.26 1.86 -3.53
C ALA A 13 -10.47 3.35 -3.84
N LYS A 14 -9.88 3.85 -4.94
CA LYS A 14 -9.75 5.29 -5.17
C LYS A 14 -10.88 5.89 -6.00
N THR A 15 -11.33 5.18 -7.02
CA THR A 15 -12.38 5.63 -7.93
C THR A 15 -13.72 5.01 -7.56
N ALA A 16 -14.82 5.53 -8.13
CA ALA A 16 -16.14 4.94 -7.91
C ALA A 16 -16.21 3.48 -8.39
N ILE A 17 -15.54 3.16 -9.51
CA ILE A 17 -15.47 1.79 -10.00
C ILE A 17 -14.60 0.90 -9.09
N ASP A 18 -13.47 1.41 -8.58
CA ASP A 18 -12.66 0.67 -7.60
C ASP A 18 -13.47 0.33 -6.35
N ARG A 19 -14.29 1.26 -5.85
CA ARG A 19 -15.13 1.04 -4.65
C ARG A 19 -16.18 -0.02 -4.90
N ARG A 20 -16.88 0.04 -6.05
CA ARG A 20 -17.82 -1.00 -6.45
C ARG A 20 -17.13 -2.37 -6.57
N LEU A 21 -15.92 -2.42 -7.14
CA LEU A 21 -15.14 -3.65 -7.22
C LEU A 21 -14.74 -4.15 -5.84
N ALA A 22 -14.29 -3.28 -4.94
CA ALA A 22 -13.95 -3.63 -3.56
C ALA A 22 -15.13 -4.26 -2.82
N GLU A 23 -16.32 -3.68 -2.93
CA GLU A 23 -17.55 -4.20 -2.31
C GLU A 23 -17.88 -5.63 -2.76
N ILE A 24 -17.62 -5.94 -4.04
CA ILE A 24 -17.86 -7.27 -4.61
C ILE A 24 -16.79 -8.28 -4.18
N ILE A 25 -15.51 -7.90 -4.24
CA ILE A 25 -14.40 -8.86 -4.07
C ILE A 25 -13.96 -9.03 -2.61
N THR A 26 -14.19 -8.05 -1.74
CA THR A 26 -13.73 -8.11 -0.34
C THR A 26 -14.30 -9.32 0.39
N PRO A 27 -15.62 -9.61 0.34
CA PRO A 27 -16.17 -10.80 1.00
C PRO A 27 -15.56 -12.10 0.48
N VAL A 28 -15.30 -12.19 -0.83
CA VAL A 28 -14.67 -13.37 -1.46
C VAL A 28 -13.25 -13.58 -0.94
N ILE A 29 -12.47 -12.50 -0.83
CA ILE A 29 -11.09 -12.54 -0.34
C ILE A 29 -11.07 -12.91 1.16
N GLU A 30 -11.99 -12.35 1.95
CA GLU A 30 -12.13 -12.63 3.38
C GLU A 30 -12.59 -14.06 3.66
N ASP A 31 -13.52 -14.61 2.88
CA ASP A 31 -13.98 -16.00 2.98
C ASP A 31 -12.86 -17.02 2.73
N LEU A 32 -11.84 -16.62 1.96
CA LEU A 32 -10.64 -17.42 1.72
C LEU A 32 -9.56 -17.26 2.81
N GLY A 33 -9.79 -16.40 3.81
CA GLY A 33 -8.87 -16.14 4.92
C GLY A 33 -7.78 -15.12 4.60
N TYR A 34 -7.97 -14.29 3.56
CA TYR A 34 -7.08 -13.20 3.19
C TYR A 34 -7.75 -11.85 3.46
N GLU A 35 -7.02 -10.79 3.23
CA GLU A 35 -7.52 -9.44 3.39
C GLU A 35 -7.20 -8.61 2.15
N LEU A 36 -8.18 -7.83 1.68
CA LEU A 36 -7.95 -6.89 0.60
C LEU A 36 -7.06 -5.75 1.09
N VAL A 37 -5.91 -5.55 0.44
CA VAL A 37 -5.01 -4.43 0.70
C VAL A 37 -5.34 -3.28 -0.25
N ARG A 38 -5.48 -3.55 -1.55
CA ARG A 38 -5.73 -2.51 -2.56
C ARG A 38 -6.45 -3.07 -3.77
N VAL A 39 -7.35 -2.29 -4.35
CA VAL A 39 -7.92 -2.55 -5.68
C VAL A 39 -7.80 -1.31 -6.56
N ARG A 40 -7.37 -1.49 -7.81
CA ARG A 40 -7.28 -0.41 -8.81
C ARG A 40 -7.64 -0.95 -10.19
N LEU A 41 -8.60 -0.32 -10.86
CA LEU A 41 -8.81 -0.46 -12.30
C LEU A 41 -7.96 0.58 -13.03
N GLN A 42 -6.85 0.14 -13.61
CA GLN A 42 -5.89 1.00 -14.29
C GLN A 42 -6.17 1.03 -15.80
N GLY A 43 -6.17 2.23 -16.38
CA GLY A 43 -6.38 2.43 -17.81
C GLY A 43 -5.18 2.02 -18.67
N GLY A 44 -5.43 1.88 -19.97
CA GLY A 44 -4.45 1.45 -20.96
C GLY A 44 -5.15 1.10 -22.28
N LYS A 45 -4.46 0.43 -23.21
CA LYS A 45 -5.12 -0.13 -24.42
C LYS A 45 -6.15 -1.21 -24.05
N THR A 46 -5.83 -1.96 -22.99
CA THR A 46 -6.71 -2.89 -22.27
C THR A 46 -6.53 -2.55 -20.80
N ALA A 47 -7.62 -2.48 -20.04
CA ALA A 47 -7.53 -2.12 -18.62
C ALA A 47 -6.86 -3.26 -17.82
N THR A 48 -6.27 -2.95 -16.68
CA THR A 48 -5.80 -3.94 -15.71
C THR A 48 -6.53 -3.73 -14.39
N LEU A 49 -7.25 -4.75 -13.93
CA LEU A 49 -7.78 -4.82 -12.57
C LEU A 49 -6.70 -5.41 -11.67
N GLN A 50 -5.99 -4.55 -10.95
CA GLN A 50 -4.99 -4.94 -9.97
C GLN A 50 -5.64 -5.10 -8.59
N ILE A 51 -5.42 -6.27 -7.99
CA ILE A 51 -5.84 -6.62 -6.64
C ILE A 51 -4.58 -6.99 -5.85
N MET A 52 -4.34 -6.27 -4.76
CA MET A 52 -3.34 -6.64 -3.78
C MET A 52 -4.05 -7.24 -2.57
N ALA A 53 -3.66 -8.43 -2.18
CA ALA A 53 -4.16 -9.12 -1.01
C ALA A 53 -3.01 -9.54 -0.09
N ASP A 54 -3.34 -9.81 1.15
CA ASP A 54 -2.37 -10.28 2.13
C ASP A 54 -3.05 -11.20 3.15
N ARG A 55 -2.27 -11.93 3.93
CA ARG A 55 -2.80 -12.59 5.13
C ARG A 55 -2.84 -11.61 6.30
N PRO A 56 -3.70 -11.85 7.32
CA PRO A 56 -3.69 -11.06 8.54
C PRO A 56 -2.32 -11.04 9.25
N ASP A 57 -1.58 -12.14 9.17
CA ASP A 57 -0.22 -12.33 9.69
C ASP A 57 0.89 -12.00 8.68
N GLY A 58 0.52 -11.59 7.47
CA GLY A 58 1.42 -11.14 6.42
C GLY A 58 1.98 -12.25 5.53
N GLY A 59 2.18 -11.90 4.26
CA GLY A 59 2.70 -12.77 3.21
C GLY A 59 1.62 -13.61 2.55
N ILE A 60 1.63 -13.62 1.22
CA ILE A 60 0.96 -14.63 0.39
C ILE A 60 1.93 -15.13 -0.67
N ASN A 61 1.81 -16.40 -1.05
CA ASN A 61 2.61 -17.01 -2.11
C ASN A 61 1.87 -17.00 -3.47
N VAL A 62 2.47 -17.60 -4.50
CA VAL A 62 1.87 -17.64 -5.85
C VAL A 62 0.60 -18.49 -5.89
N ASP A 63 0.53 -19.58 -5.12
CA ASP A 63 -0.65 -20.45 -5.06
C ASP A 63 -1.84 -19.73 -4.40
N ASP A 64 -1.57 -18.96 -3.35
CA ASP A 64 -2.55 -18.09 -2.69
C ASP A 64 -3.11 -17.06 -3.68
N CYS A 65 -2.24 -16.39 -4.45
CA CYS A 65 -2.66 -15.46 -5.51
C CYS A 65 -3.53 -16.16 -6.59
N ALA A 66 -3.17 -17.38 -6.99
CA ALA A 66 -3.94 -18.15 -7.97
C ALA A 66 -5.33 -18.53 -7.43
N GLN A 67 -5.42 -18.90 -6.15
CA GLN A 67 -6.68 -19.20 -5.48
C GLN A 67 -7.60 -17.98 -5.43
N ILE A 68 -7.06 -16.83 -5.01
CA ILE A 68 -7.80 -15.56 -4.98
C ILE A 68 -8.26 -15.18 -6.39
N SER A 69 -7.35 -15.24 -7.38
CA SER A 69 -7.66 -14.92 -8.78
C SER A 69 -8.81 -15.76 -9.33
N THR A 70 -8.80 -17.07 -9.06
CA THR A 70 -9.86 -17.99 -9.50
C THR A 70 -11.21 -17.64 -8.88
N ALA A 71 -11.25 -17.40 -7.57
CA ALA A 71 -12.50 -17.11 -6.85
C ALA A 71 -13.07 -15.74 -7.23
N VAL A 72 -12.21 -14.72 -7.34
CA VAL A 72 -12.60 -13.36 -7.74
C VAL A 72 -13.10 -13.36 -9.18
N SER A 73 -12.40 -14.04 -10.12
CA SER A 73 -12.83 -14.13 -11.51
C SER A 73 -14.24 -14.71 -11.63
N ALA A 74 -14.52 -15.82 -10.92
CA ALA A 74 -15.84 -16.45 -10.95
C ALA A 74 -16.95 -15.52 -10.43
N THR A 75 -16.64 -14.67 -9.44
CA THR A 75 -17.57 -13.69 -8.89
C THR A 75 -17.79 -12.53 -9.86
N LEU A 76 -16.72 -12.03 -10.47
CA LEU A 76 -16.79 -10.95 -11.46
C LEU A 76 -17.50 -11.39 -12.74
N ASP A 77 -17.44 -12.65 -13.14
CA ASP A 77 -18.21 -13.19 -14.27
C ASP A 77 -19.73 -13.17 -14.02
N VAL A 78 -20.16 -13.22 -12.75
CA VAL A 78 -21.57 -13.22 -12.34
C VAL A 78 -22.08 -11.79 -12.16
N GLU A 79 -21.31 -10.96 -11.45
CA GLU A 79 -21.69 -9.58 -11.13
C GLU A 79 -21.44 -8.60 -12.30
N ASP A 80 -20.54 -8.97 -13.22
CA ASP A 80 -20.12 -8.26 -14.43
C ASP A 80 -20.04 -6.73 -14.29
N PRO A 81 -19.22 -6.19 -13.36
CA PRO A 81 -19.21 -4.76 -13.08
C PRO A 81 -18.42 -3.93 -14.09
N ILE A 82 -17.64 -4.55 -15.00
CA ILE A 82 -16.76 -3.90 -15.97
C ILE A 82 -17.17 -4.33 -17.38
N GLU A 83 -17.68 -3.38 -18.18
CA GLU A 83 -18.18 -3.67 -19.53
C GLU A 83 -17.07 -3.97 -20.56
N ASP A 84 -15.88 -3.38 -20.38
CA ASP A 84 -14.75 -3.51 -21.30
C ASP A 84 -13.80 -4.65 -20.90
N ASN A 85 -13.07 -5.17 -21.89
CA ASN A 85 -12.02 -6.17 -21.64
C ASN A 85 -10.94 -5.64 -20.69
N TYR A 86 -10.51 -6.49 -19.76
CA TYR A 86 -9.45 -6.19 -18.80
C TYR A 86 -8.56 -7.41 -18.53
N TYR A 87 -7.37 -7.16 -17.98
CA TYR A 87 -6.52 -8.18 -17.37
C TYR A 87 -6.72 -8.20 -15.86
N LEU A 88 -6.89 -9.38 -15.27
CA LEU A 88 -6.92 -9.56 -13.82
C LEU A 88 -5.50 -9.84 -13.30
N GLU A 89 -5.02 -9.02 -12.38
CA GLU A 89 -3.74 -9.19 -11.71
C GLU A 89 -3.95 -9.31 -10.20
N VAL A 90 -3.50 -10.42 -9.61
CA VAL A 90 -3.53 -10.64 -8.16
C VAL A 90 -2.11 -10.80 -7.65
N SER A 91 -1.74 -10.00 -6.65
CA SER A 91 -0.40 -10.01 -6.08
C SER A 91 -0.40 -9.74 -4.57
N SER A 92 0.73 -10.02 -3.92
CA SER A 92 1.03 -9.45 -2.61
C SER A 92 1.47 -7.99 -2.75
N PRO A 93 1.33 -7.16 -1.70
CA PRO A 93 1.75 -5.76 -1.76
C PRO A 93 3.28 -5.55 -1.86
N GLY A 94 4.10 -6.57 -1.57
CA GLY A 94 5.56 -6.49 -1.69
C GLY A 94 6.21 -5.48 -0.74
N ILE A 95 7.40 -4.96 -1.12
CA ILE A 95 8.20 -4.03 -0.31
C ILE A 95 7.76 -2.56 -0.49
N ASP A 96 7.31 -2.15 -1.68
CA ASP A 96 6.65 -0.83 -1.92
C ASP A 96 5.19 -0.86 -1.44
N ARG A 97 5.01 -1.29 -0.19
CA ARG A 97 3.71 -1.65 0.40
C ARG A 97 2.81 -0.42 0.57
N PRO A 98 1.61 -0.40 -0.05
CA PRO A 98 0.60 0.59 0.30
C PRO A 98 0.05 0.32 1.71
N LEU A 99 -0.15 1.39 2.47
CA LEU A 99 -0.75 1.36 3.81
C LEU A 99 -2.18 1.85 3.66
N THR A 100 -3.16 0.94 3.71
CA THR A 100 -4.54 1.27 3.32
C THR A 100 -5.54 1.09 4.44
N ARG A 101 -5.15 0.45 5.54
CA ARG A 101 -5.97 0.15 6.71
C ARG A 101 -5.25 0.63 7.96
N LEU A 102 -5.99 1.07 8.98
CA LEU A 102 -5.39 1.54 10.25
C LEU A 102 -4.37 0.55 10.83
N LYS A 103 -4.68 -0.76 10.79
CA LYS A 103 -3.75 -1.80 11.27
C LYS A 103 -2.44 -1.85 10.50
N ASP A 104 -2.40 -1.45 9.23
CA ASP A 104 -1.15 -1.41 8.47
C ASP A 104 -0.18 -0.41 9.12
N PHE A 105 -0.67 0.76 9.55
CA PHE A 105 0.16 1.76 10.22
C PHE A 105 0.68 1.27 11.58
N ALA A 106 -0.11 0.49 12.30
CA ALA A 106 0.32 -0.13 13.56
C ALA A 106 1.35 -1.25 13.32
N SER A 107 1.12 -2.12 12.34
CA SER A 107 2.02 -3.24 12.02
C SER A 107 3.39 -2.79 11.52
N PHE A 108 3.46 -1.60 10.91
CA PHE A 108 4.70 -1.03 10.39
C PHE A 108 5.20 0.17 11.21
N GLU A 109 4.82 0.28 12.48
CA GLU A 109 5.45 1.23 13.40
C GLU A 109 6.98 1.07 13.40
N GLY A 110 7.70 2.19 13.43
CA GLY A 110 9.15 2.22 13.35
C GLY A 110 9.72 2.25 11.92
N TYR A 111 8.91 1.99 10.88
CA TYR A 111 9.33 2.14 9.49
C TYR A 111 9.03 3.53 8.94
N GLU A 112 9.84 3.96 7.98
CA GLU A 112 9.61 5.20 7.26
C GLU A 112 8.45 5.04 6.27
N ALA A 113 7.53 6.01 6.27
CA ALA A 113 6.38 6.05 5.40
C ALA A 113 6.21 7.44 4.80
N ARG A 114 5.54 7.47 3.65
CA ARG A 114 5.03 8.70 3.04
C ARG A 114 3.52 8.70 3.09
N LEU A 115 2.95 9.78 3.61
CA LEU A 115 1.52 10.02 3.77
C LEU A 115 1.15 11.29 3.00
N ASP A 116 0.22 11.17 2.04
CA ASP A 116 -0.29 12.29 1.26
C ASP A 116 -1.76 12.53 1.65
N LEU A 117 -2.13 13.77 1.99
CA LEU A 117 -3.47 14.17 2.41
C LEU A 117 -4.32 14.69 1.25
N ASN A 118 -5.63 14.47 1.33
CA ASN A 118 -6.61 15.05 0.40
C ASN A 118 -6.71 16.59 0.56
N GLN A 119 -6.57 17.09 1.79
CA GLN A 119 -6.58 18.51 2.15
C GLN A 119 -5.30 18.91 2.89
N ALA A 120 -4.91 20.18 2.78
CA ALA A 120 -3.70 20.67 3.44
C ALA A 120 -3.98 20.95 4.93
N ILE A 121 -3.05 20.54 5.79
CA ILE A 121 -2.95 20.98 7.18
C ILE A 121 -1.77 21.94 7.23
N ASP A 122 -2.00 23.19 7.65
CA ASP A 122 -0.98 24.25 7.69
C ASP A 122 -0.18 24.42 6.39
N GLY A 123 -0.86 24.26 5.24
CA GLY A 123 -0.25 24.38 3.91
C GLY A 123 0.54 23.15 3.46
N ARG A 124 0.65 22.11 4.29
CA ARG A 124 1.33 20.85 3.98
C ARG A 124 0.33 19.73 3.66
N LYS A 125 0.56 19.03 2.55
CA LYS A 125 -0.20 17.83 2.16
C LYS A 125 0.62 16.54 2.21
N LYS A 126 1.95 16.64 2.29
CA LYS A 126 2.84 15.49 2.18
C LYS A 126 3.69 15.40 3.43
N PHE A 127 3.63 14.26 4.07
CA PHE A 127 4.36 13.94 5.28
C PHE A 127 5.24 12.73 4.98
N LYS A 128 6.50 12.80 5.37
CA LYS A 128 7.47 11.73 5.23
C LYS A 128 8.23 11.67 6.55
N GLY A 129 8.34 10.47 7.11
CA GLY A 129 8.86 10.27 8.45
C GLY A 129 8.58 8.86 8.95
N THR A 130 8.94 8.60 10.20
CA THR A 130 8.81 7.27 10.82
C THR A 130 7.42 7.11 11.43
N LEU A 131 6.73 6.01 11.12
CA LEU A 131 5.46 5.68 11.76
C LEU A 131 5.65 5.50 13.27
N ALA A 132 4.78 6.13 14.04
CA ALA A 132 4.80 6.15 15.51
C ALA A 132 3.55 5.50 16.12
N GLY A 133 2.88 4.64 15.35
CA GLY A 133 1.68 3.92 15.75
C GLY A 133 0.38 4.63 15.36
N VAL A 134 -0.70 4.24 16.04
CA VAL A 134 -2.07 4.75 15.81
C VAL A 134 -2.71 5.07 17.16
N GLU A 135 -3.36 6.22 17.28
CA GLU A 135 -4.14 6.61 18.45
C GLU A 135 -5.58 6.96 18.01
N GLY A 136 -6.55 6.11 18.38
CA GLY A 136 -7.93 6.28 17.92
C GLY A 136 -8.04 6.19 16.40
N SER A 137 -8.41 7.30 15.75
CA SER A 137 -8.48 7.44 14.29
C SER A 137 -7.24 8.12 13.69
N GLU A 138 -6.26 8.54 14.50
CA GLU A 138 -5.08 9.23 14.04
C GLU A 138 -3.92 8.27 13.77
N VAL A 139 -3.27 8.45 12.62
CA VAL A 139 -1.97 7.86 12.30
C VAL A 139 -0.88 8.80 12.82
N LEU A 140 0.00 8.28 13.66
CA LEU A 140 1.10 9.07 14.23
C LEU A 140 2.35 8.93 13.34
N ILE A 141 2.98 10.06 13.03
CA ILE A 141 4.23 10.11 12.26
C ILE A 141 5.25 11.04 12.91
N ASN A 142 6.48 10.55 13.09
CA ASN A 142 7.62 11.30 13.58
C ASN A 142 8.35 11.96 12.41
N ILE A 143 8.52 13.29 12.47
CA ILE A 143 9.17 14.10 11.44
C ILE A 143 10.34 14.85 12.05
N GLU A 144 11.47 14.82 11.37
CA GLU A 144 12.66 15.59 11.74
C GLU A 144 12.57 17.00 11.16
N GLU A 145 12.45 18.01 12.02
CA GLU A 145 12.51 19.43 11.64
C GLU A 145 13.53 20.15 12.52
N GLN A 146 14.47 20.85 11.90
CA GLN A 146 15.53 21.61 12.60
C GLN A 146 16.33 20.80 13.63
N GLY A 147 16.48 19.48 13.40
CA GLY A 147 17.20 18.58 14.30
C GLY A 147 16.42 18.16 15.54
N GLN A 148 15.09 18.36 15.55
CA GLN A 148 14.18 17.87 16.57
C GLN A 148 13.12 16.96 15.93
N THR A 149 12.85 15.85 16.60
CA THR A 149 11.77 14.95 16.24
C THR A 149 10.44 15.49 16.77
N HIS A 150 9.47 15.66 15.87
CA HIS A 150 8.09 16.03 16.21
C HIS A 150 7.12 14.91 15.82
N THR A 151 6.27 14.49 16.74
CA THR A 151 5.16 13.56 16.46
C THR A 151 3.93 14.33 16.04
N ILE A 152 3.37 13.98 14.88
CA ILE A 152 2.15 14.57 14.34
C ILE A 152 1.08 13.47 14.24
N GLY A 153 -0.11 13.74 14.78
CA GLY A 153 -1.30 12.95 14.53
C GLY A 153 -2.00 13.41 13.26
N LEU A 154 -2.24 12.48 12.33
CA LEU A 154 -2.97 12.72 11.09
C LEU A 154 -4.23 11.88 11.09
N GLU A 155 -5.39 12.52 11.03
CA GLU A 155 -6.67 11.82 10.90
C GLU A 155 -6.64 10.89 9.69
N PHE A 156 -6.94 9.61 9.94
CA PHE A 156 -6.88 8.57 8.93
C PHE A 156 -7.75 8.91 7.72
N ASP A 157 -8.92 9.53 7.92
CA ASP A 157 -9.83 9.98 6.85
C ASP A 157 -9.28 11.05 5.93
N LEU A 158 -8.25 11.79 6.38
CA LEU A 158 -7.62 12.82 5.56
C LEU A 158 -6.54 12.27 4.64
N LEU A 159 -6.07 11.03 4.88
CA LEU A 159 -5.10 10.41 3.99
C LEU A 159 -5.72 10.20 2.60
N SER A 160 -4.90 10.25 1.56
CA SER A 160 -5.30 10.06 0.16
C SER A 160 -4.37 9.12 -0.59
N ASP A 161 -3.16 8.97 -0.08
CA ASP A 161 -2.21 7.94 -0.43
C ASP A 161 -1.29 7.72 0.78
N ALA A 162 -0.85 6.48 0.97
CA ALA A 162 0.08 6.14 2.03
C ALA A 162 0.84 4.88 1.65
N LYS A 163 2.16 4.91 1.84
CA LYS A 163 3.03 3.76 1.55
C LYS A 163 4.33 3.80 2.34
N LEU A 164 4.94 2.63 2.51
CA LEU A 164 6.29 2.54 3.04
C LEU A 164 7.30 3.18 2.10
N VAL A 165 8.33 3.80 2.67
CA VAL A 165 9.50 4.25 1.93
C VAL A 165 10.48 3.09 1.88
N LEU A 166 10.98 2.79 0.68
CA LEU A 166 11.98 1.76 0.45
C LEU A 166 13.33 2.21 1.03
N THR A 167 13.60 1.84 2.28
CA THR A 167 14.89 2.08 2.97
C THR A 167 15.69 0.78 3.07
N ASP A 168 17.01 0.89 3.26
CA ASP A 168 17.88 -0.28 3.43
C ASP A 168 17.45 -1.15 4.61
N GLU A 169 17.02 -0.53 5.71
CA GLU A 169 16.52 -1.23 6.89
C GLU A 169 15.23 -2.00 6.59
N LEU A 170 14.33 -1.42 5.80
CA LEU A 170 13.12 -2.12 5.35
C LEU A 170 13.46 -3.30 4.43
N ILE A 171 14.40 -3.11 3.49
CA ILE A 171 14.84 -4.18 2.57
C ILE A 171 15.41 -5.34 3.37
N LYS A 172 16.35 -5.07 4.29
CA LYS A 172 17.00 -6.10 5.13
C LYS A 172 15.97 -6.89 5.94
N GLU A 173 15.01 -6.21 6.56
CA GLU A 173 13.98 -6.89 7.35
C GLU A 173 13.07 -7.76 6.46
N MET A 174 12.62 -7.24 5.32
CA MET A 174 11.75 -7.99 4.42
C MET A 174 12.44 -9.24 3.85
N LEU A 175 13.74 -9.16 3.57
CA LEU A 175 14.54 -10.32 3.17
C LEU A 175 14.68 -11.33 4.32
N ARG A 176 14.89 -10.86 5.56
CA ARG A 176 14.95 -11.70 6.75
C ARG A 176 13.64 -12.47 6.98
N GLN A 177 12.51 -11.79 6.91
CA GLN A 177 11.19 -12.39 7.07
C GLN A 177 10.89 -13.44 5.99
N LYS A 178 11.24 -13.16 4.73
CA LYS A 178 11.09 -14.14 3.64
C LYS A 178 11.93 -15.40 3.85
N LYS A 179 13.17 -15.24 4.34
CA LYS A 179 14.06 -16.35 4.68
C LYS A 179 13.51 -17.20 5.83
N GLU A 180 12.97 -16.55 6.87
CA GLU A 180 12.34 -17.21 8.01
C GLU A 180 11.04 -17.94 7.63
N ALA A 181 10.29 -17.41 6.65
CA ALA A 181 9.10 -18.03 6.07
C ALA A 181 9.42 -19.18 5.08
N GLY A 182 10.69 -19.51 4.86
CA GLY A 182 11.10 -20.61 3.98
C GLY A 182 10.98 -20.30 2.49
N VAL A 183 10.89 -19.03 2.10
CA VAL A 183 10.98 -18.61 0.70
C VAL A 183 12.46 -18.59 0.31
N GLU A 184 12.92 -19.61 -0.43
CA GLU A 184 14.24 -19.59 -1.05
C GLU A 184 14.27 -18.50 -2.13
N ILE A 185 15.07 -17.45 -1.91
CA ILE A 185 15.39 -16.49 -2.97
C ILE A 185 16.68 -16.97 -3.61
N ASP A 186 16.56 -17.77 -4.67
CA ASP A 186 17.70 -18.17 -5.50
C ASP A 186 18.39 -16.92 -6.04
N ASN A 187 19.65 -16.70 -5.65
CA ASN A 187 20.53 -15.58 -6.05
C ASN A 187 20.29 -14.23 -5.36
N LEU A 188 20.07 -14.18 -4.06
CA LEU A 188 20.41 -12.96 -3.30
C LEU A 188 21.91 -12.92 -3.05
N ASP A 189 22.61 -12.10 -3.82
CA ASP A 189 23.93 -11.63 -3.39
C ASP A 189 23.71 -10.53 -2.34
N GLU A 190 23.82 -10.89 -1.05
CA GLU A 190 23.73 -9.94 0.06
C GLU A 190 24.75 -8.78 -0.06
N THR A 191 25.82 -8.96 -0.84
CA THR A 191 26.85 -7.92 -1.09
C THR A 191 26.53 -7.00 -2.28
N ALA A 192 25.52 -7.33 -3.08
CA ALA A 192 25.12 -6.50 -4.22
C ALA A 192 24.30 -5.26 -3.84
N PHE A 193 23.82 -5.16 -2.59
CA PHE A 193 23.06 -4.01 -2.10
C PHE A 193 23.95 -2.83 -1.67
N ASP A 194 25.22 -3.07 -1.34
CA ASP A 194 26.18 -2.01 -0.99
C ASP A 194 26.53 -1.10 -2.20
N ALA A 195 26.06 -1.44 -3.41
CA ALA A 195 26.37 -0.72 -4.65
C ALA A 195 25.19 0.05 -5.25
N ILE A 196 24.01 0.08 -4.61
CA ILE A 196 22.87 0.86 -5.09
C ILE A 196 23.04 2.31 -4.61
N GLU A 197 23.69 3.14 -5.43
CA GLU A 197 23.65 4.59 -5.26
C GLU A 197 22.21 5.06 -5.50
N THR A 198 21.55 5.55 -4.45
CA THR A 198 20.32 6.33 -4.61
C THR A 198 20.69 7.64 -5.30
N ASP A 199 20.33 7.78 -6.58
CA ASP A 199 20.39 9.06 -7.29
C ASP A 199 19.42 10.05 -6.62
N ASP A 200 19.92 10.79 -5.63
CA ASP A 200 19.28 12.00 -5.12
C ASP A 200 19.60 13.16 -6.09
N ALA A 201 19.02 13.10 -7.29
CA ALA A 201 19.16 14.16 -8.29
C ALA A 201 18.02 15.18 -8.14
N GLY A 202 18.10 15.98 -7.07
CA GLY A 202 17.30 17.18 -6.88
C GLY A 202 18.14 18.45 -6.92
N ALA A 203 18.48 18.97 -8.10
CA ALA A 203 18.71 20.41 -8.35
C ALA A 203 19.05 20.68 -9.83
N THR A 204 18.08 21.14 -10.63
CA THR A 204 18.41 21.93 -11.82
C THR A 204 18.18 23.40 -11.49
N ALA A 205 19.27 24.13 -11.27
CA ALA A 205 19.26 25.58 -11.26
C ALA A 205 18.85 26.08 -12.66
N ALA A 206 17.85 26.94 -12.71
CA ALA A 206 17.51 27.70 -13.91
C ALA A 206 18.36 28.97 -13.95
N GLU A 207 19.27 29.08 -14.91
CA GLU A 207 19.92 30.34 -15.27
C GLU A 207 19.06 31.15 -16.26
N PRO A 208 19.06 32.49 -16.17
CA PRO A 208 18.23 33.35 -17.01
C PRO A 208 18.91 33.60 -18.37
N LYS A 209 18.12 33.62 -19.45
CA LYS A 209 18.59 34.04 -20.78
C LYS A 209 18.49 35.56 -20.92
N GLU A 210 19.60 36.17 -21.35
CA GLU A 210 19.68 37.50 -21.98
C GLU A 210 18.87 37.59 -23.28
#